data_AF-A0AAX6FT39-F1
#
_entry.id   AF-A0AAX6FT39-F1
#
_cell.length_a   1.000
_cell.length_b   1.000
_cell.length_c   1.000
_cell.angle_alpha   90.00
_cell.angle_beta   90.00
_cell.angle_gamma   90.00
#
_symmetry.space_group_name_H-M   'P 1'
#
loop_
_entity.id
_entity.type
_entity.pdbx_description
1 polymer ?
#
loop_
_entity_poly.entity_id
_entity_poly.type
_entity_poly.pdbx_seq_one_letter_code
_entity_poly.pdbx_strand_id
1 'polypeptide(L)'
;MGGSATRVLTLPTILTLGRVAAVPLLVSTYHMNGWWATTATTSIFVVAAITDWLDGYIARKMQLGTAFGAFLDPVADKLMVAATLVLLCTKPLKVSMYGEVPWLLTAPSIATIGREITMSAVREWAASQNGKILEAVAVNSLGKWKTATQMIALTVLIAARDTSLAGYDVLVASGVLLLYISAGLSLWSLVVYMRKIWRILL
;
A
#
# COMPACT_ATOMS: atom_id res chain seq x y z
N MET A 1 -16.47 -32.72 26.68
CA MET A 1 -15.23 -31.92 26.66
C MET A 1 -14.45 -32.31 25.42
N GLY A 2 -14.29 -31.39 24.46
CA GLY A 2 -13.60 -31.63 23.20
C GLY A 2 -13.49 -30.31 22.45
N GLY A 3 -12.66 -29.41 22.95
CA GLY A 3 -12.44 -28.09 22.37
C GLY A 3 -11.84 -28.24 20.97
N SER A 4 -12.64 -28.00 19.94
CA SER A 4 -12.12 -27.78 18.60
C SER A 4 -11.29 -26.49 18.66
N ALA A 5 -9.97 -26.62 18.73
CA ALA A 5 -9.07 -25.50 18.60
C ALA A 5 -9.32 -24.86 17.23
N THR A 6 -10.10 -23.79 17.20
CA THR A 6 -10.21 -22.88 16.05
C THR A 6 -8.79 -22.45 15.74
N ARG A 7 -8.17 -23.02 14.70
CA ARG A 7 -6.77 -22.70 14.38
C ARG A 7 -6.73 -21.26 13.87
N VAL A 8 -6.53 -20.32 14.80
CA VAL A 8 -6.33 -18.89 14.53
C VAL A 8 -5.10 -18.68 13.63
N LEU A 9 -4.13 -19.60 13.70
CA LEU A 9 -2.90 -19.59 12.91
C LEU A 9 -3.03 -20.50 11.69
N THR A 10 -3.43 -19.91 10.56
CA THR A 10 -3.27 -20.52 9.23
C THR A 10 -2.08 -19.90 8.50
N LEU A 11 -1.60 -20.56 7.45
CA LEU A 11 -0.47 -20.06 6.66
C LEU A 11 -0.70 -18.62 6.14
N PRO A 12 -1.88 -18.25 5.60
CA PRO A 12 -2.18 -16.86 5.25
C PRO A 12 -2.06 -15.89 6.44
N THR A 13 -2.64 -16.23 7.60
CA THR A 13 -2.60 -15.36 8.78
C THR A 13 -1.17 -15.12 9.30
N ILE A 14 -0.30 -16.12 9.23
CA ILE A 14 1.12 -15.97 9.60
C ILE A 14 1.83 -15.02 8.64
N LEU A 15 1.55 -15.09 7.33
CA LEU A 15 2.12 -14.19 6.33
C LEU A 15 1.68 -12.73 6.58
N THR A 16 0.40 -12.50 6.89
CA THR A 16 -0.13 -11.18 7.24
C THR A 16 0.53 -10.61 8.49
N LEU A 17 0.64 -11.41 9.55
CA LEU A 17 1.33 -11.00 10.78
C LEU A 17 2.81 -10.72 10.53
N GLY A 18 3.45 -11.52 9.68
CA GLY A 18 4.81 -11.28 9.18
C GLY A 18 4.95 -9.91 8.51
N ARG A 19 3.97 -9.51 7.69
CA ARG A 19 3.97 -8.17 7.06
C ARG A 19 3.86 -7.04 8.08
N VAL A 20 2.98 -7.18 9.07
CA VAL A 20 2.85 -6.19 10.15
C VAL A 20 4.18 -6.05 10.91
N ALA A 21 4.83 -7.19 11.22
CA ALA A 21 6.14 -7.21 11.86
C ALA A 21 7.27 -6.67 10.96
N ALA A 22 7.13 -6.77 9.64
CA ALA A 22 8.09 -6.22 8.69
C ALA A 22 8.10 -4.69 8.66
N VAL A 23 7.05 -4.01 9.12
CA VAL A 23 7.00 -2.54 9.10
C VAL A 23 8.00 -1.92 10.08
N PRO A 24 8.06 -2.30 11.37
CA PRO A 24 9.14 -1.86 12.27
C PRO A 24 10.53 -2.17 11.72
N LEU A 25 10.71 -3.34 11.09
CA LEU A 25 11.98 -3.72 10.47
C LEU A 25 12.33 -2.76 9.33
N LEU A 26 11.39 -2.49 8.42
CA LEU A 26 11.54 -1.54 7.32
C LEU A 26 11.91 -0.14 7.83
N VAL A 27 11.23 0.35 8.87
CA VAL A 27 11.56 1.64 9.51
C VAL A 27 12.99 1.62 10.05
N SER A 28 13.39 0.55 10.74
CA SER A 28 14.73 0.43 11.32
C SER A 28 15.81 0.45 10.23
N THR A 29 15.68 -0.38 9.19
CA THR A 29 16.66 -0.43 8.09
C THR A 29 16.70 0.85 7.28
N TYR A 30 15.56 1.55 7.16
CA TYR A 30 15.49 2.83 6.44
C TYR A 30 16.35 3.92 7.11
N HIS A 31 16.43 3.91 8.44
CA HIS A 31 17.21 4.87 9.22
C HIS A 31 18.68 4.50 9.39
N MET A 32 19.05 3.25 9.17
CA MET A 32 20.45 2.81 9.24
C MET A 32 21.30 3.44 8.14
N ASN A 33 22.54 3.79 8.49
CA ASN A 33 23.54 4.30 7.57
C ASN A 33 24.47 3.15 7.18
N GLY A 34 24.46 2.79 5.90
CA GLY A 34 25.31 1.73 5.35
C GLY A 34 24.95 1.44 3.91
N TRP A 35 25.92 0.96 3.12
CA TRP A 35 25.73 0.56 1.73
C TRP A 35 24.68 -0.55 1.57
N TRP A 36 24.55 -1.42 2.58
CA TRP A 36 23.56 -2.50 2.61
C TRP A 36 22.16 -2.03 3.04
N ALA A 37 22.02 -0.87 3.70
CA ALA A 37 20.77 -0.46 4.35
C ALA A 37 19.65 -0.18 3.34
N THR A 38 19.99 0.47 2.21
CA THR A 38 19.04 0.68 1.12
C THR A 38 18.61 -0.64 0.49
N THR A 39 19.56 -1.53 0.19
CA THR A 39 19.26 -2.84 -0.38
C THR A 39 18.36 -3.65 0.55
N ALA A 40 18.68 -3.70 1.85
CA ALA A 40 17.86 -4.40 2.84
C ALA A 40 16.44 -3.82 2.91
N THR A 41 16.30 -2.49 2.95
CA THR A 41 14.99 -1.82 3.00
C THR A 41 14.15 -2.13 1.76
N THR A 42 14.76 -2.05 0.57
CA THR A 42 14.10 -2.41 -0.71
C THR A 42 13.70 -3.88 -0.71
N SER A 43 14.59 -4.79 -0.29
CA SER A 43 14.30 -6.22 -0.22
C SER A 43 13.16 -6.55 0.74
N ILE A 44 13.14 -5.93 1.94
CA ILE A 44 12.04 -6.11 2.91
C ILE A 44 10.71 -5.68 2.29
N PHE A 45 10.68 -4.51 1.65
CA PHE A 45 9.46 -3.99 1.01
C PHE A 45 8.98 -4.91 -0.12
N VAL A 46 9.89 -5.35 -1.00
CA VAL A 46 9.56 -6.23 -2.13
C VAL A 46 9.09 -7.60 -1.65
N VAL A 47 9.78 -8.20 -0.67
CA VAL A 47 9.36 -9.49 -0.09
C VAL A 47 7.98 -9.36 0.54
N ALA A 48 7.72 -8.30 1.31
CA ALA A 48 6.43 -8.04 1.92
C ALA A 48 5.31 -7.89 0.87
N ALA A 49 5.58 -7.19 -0.24
CA ALA A 49 4.65 -7.03 -1.35
C ALA A 49 4.36 -8.35 -2.08
N ILE A 50 5.39 -9.18 -2.30
CA ILE A 50 5.23 -10.51 -2.91
C ILE A 50 4.44 -11.43 -1.99
N THR A 51 4.69 -11.39 -0.68
CA THR A 51 3.95 -12.21 0.28
C THR A 51 2.47 -11.86 0.35
N ASP A 52 2.08 -10.60 0.12
CA ASP A 52 0.67 -10.17 -0.02
C ASP A 52 0.00 -10.74 -1.25
N TRP A 53 0.69 -10.69 -2.38
CA TRP A 53 0.14 -11.29 -3.57
C TRP A 53 -0.02 -12.82 -3.42
N LEU A 54 0.96 -13.45 -2.76
CA LEU A 54 0.98 -14.89 -2.53
C LEU A 54 -0.08 -15.34 -1.51
N ASP A 55 -0.26 -14.62 -0.39
CA ASP A 55 -1.27 -14.98 0.61
C ASP A 55 -2.69 -14.91 0.02
N GLY A 56 -2.98 -13.90 -0.80
CA GLY A 56 -4.27 -13.76 -1.49
C GLY A 56 -4.48 -14.83 -2.55
N TYR A 57 -3.40 -15.31 -3.19
CA TYR A 57 -3.47 -16.45 -4.09
C TYR A 57 -3.76 -17.75 -3.33
N ILE A 58 -3.03 -18.01 -2.23
CA ILE A 58 -3.17 -19.22 -1.41
C ILE A 58 -4.54 -19.27 -0.74
N ALA A 59 -5.00 -18.16 -0.16
CA ALA A 59 -6.30 -18.07 0.49
C ALA A 59 -7.45 -18.37 -0.48
N ARG A 60 -7.40 -17.86 -1.71
CA ARG A 60 -8.39 -18.15 -2.76
C ARG A 60 -8.37 -19.61 -3.22
N LYS A 61 -7.19 -20.21 -3.34
CA LYS A 61 -7.02 -21.57 -3.86
C LYS A 61 -7.30 -22.65 -2.82
N MET A 62 -6.97 -22.40 -1.56
CA MET A 62 -7.03 -23.40 -0.49
C MET A 62 -8.23 -23.23 0.45
N GLN A 63 -9.00 -22.13 0.36
CA GLN A 63 -10.11 -21.82 1.26
C GLN A 63 -9.73 -21.79 2.77
N LEU A 64 -8.44 -21.60 3.09
CA LEU A 64 -7.87 -21.63 4.45
C LEU A 64 -7.87 -20.24 5.13
N GLY A 65 -8.96 -19.49 4.99
CA GLY A 65 -9.12 -18.17 5.60
C GLY A 65 -9.59 -18.24 7.05
N THR A 66 -9.02 -17.39 7.93
CA THR A 66 -9.56 -17.14 9.27
C THR A 66 -10.23 -15.77 9.31
N ALA A 67 -11.24 -15.59 10.17
CA ALA A 67 -11.88 -14.28 10.34
C ALA A 67 -10.90 -13.20 10.81
N PHE A 68 -9.93 -13.59 11.65
CA PHE A 68 -8.88 -12.69 12.14
C PHE A 68 -7.89 -12.29 11.04
N GLY A 69 -7.43 -13.23 10.21
CA GLY A 69 -6.57 -12.94 9.06
C GLY A 69 -7.25 -11.99 8.08
N ALA A 70 -8.52 -12.27 7.72
CA ALA A 70 -9.28 -11.43 6.81
C ALA A 70 -9.49 -9.98 7.30
N PHE A 71 -9.51 -9.77 8.62
CA PHE A 71 -9.53 -8.44 9.23
C PHE A 71 -8.15 -7.77 9.20
N LEU A 72 -7.07 -8.52 9.43
CA LEU A 72 -5.71 -7.99 9.44
C LEU A 72 -5.18 -7.65 8.04
N ASP A 73 -5.54 -8.40 6.99
CA ASP A 73 -4.99 -8.21 5.63
C ASP A 73 -5.15 -6.76 5.13
N PRO A 74 -6.35 -6.14 5.19
CA PRO A 74 -6.55 -4.76 4.73
C PRO A 74 -5.85 -3.71 5.61
N VAL A 75 -5.53 -4.05 6.87
CA VAL A 75 -4.81 -3.17 7.79
C VAL A 75 -3.32 -3.22 7.49
N ALA A 76 -2.76 -4.42 7.35
CA ALA A 76 -1.34 -4.64 7.07
C ALA A 76 -0.91 -4.01 5.73
N ASP A 77 -1.74 -4.13 4.70
CA ASP A 77 -1.51 -3.51 3.38
C ASP A 77 -1.38 -1.98 3.47
N LYS A 78 -2.38 -1.31 4.05
CA LYS A 78 -2.39 0.15 4.19
C LYS A 78 -1.27 0.67 5.08
N LEU A 79 -0.96 -0.07 6.15
CA LEU A 79 0.07 0.33 7.11
C LEU A 79 1.47 0.28 6.47
N MET A 80 1.78 -0.75 5.69
CA MET A 80 3.06 -0.87 4.96
C MET A 80 3.25 0.28 3.96
N VAL A 81 2.23 0.55 3.16
CA VAL A 81 2.23 1.65 2.18
C VAL A 81 2.38 3.00 2.88
N ALA A 82 1.56 3.28 3.89
CA ALA A 82 1.56 4.55 4.59
C ALA A 82 2.91 4.81 5.29
N ALA A 83 3.45 3.80 5.98
CA ALA A 83 4.77 3.89 6.61
C ALA A 83 5.86 4.20 5.58
N THR A 84 5.83 3.52 4.43
CA THR A 84 6.82 3.74 3.36
C THR A 84 6.73 5.16 2.78
N LEU A 85 5.52 5.65 2.49
CA LEU A 85 5.31 7.01 2.01
C LEU A 85 5.80 8.06 3.02
N VAL A 86 5.51 7.87 4.31
CA VAL A 86 5.99 8.74 5.38
C VAL A 86 7.51 8.74 5.44
N LEU A 87 8.15 7.57 5.41
CA LEU A 87 9.61 7.46 5.41
C LEU A 87 10.25 8.19 4.22
N LEU A 88 9.71 8.02 3.02
CA LEU A 88 10.17 8.74 1.82
C LEU A 88 10.03 10.26 1.96
N CYS A 89 9.06 10.76 2.72
CA CYS A 89 8.94 12.19 3.02
C CYS A 89 9.94 12.67 4.09
N THR A 90 10.39 11.80 5.00
CA THR A 90 11.37 12.18 6.04
C THR A 90 12.79 12.41 5.51
N LYS A 91 13.19 11.69 4.46
CA LYS A 91 14.48 11.83 3.79
C LYS A 91 14.24 12.03 2.29
N PRO A 92 13.83 13.24 1.85
CA PRO A 92 13.46 13.48 0.47
C PRO A 92 14.64 13.23 -0.47
N LEU A 93 14.38 12.53 -1.57
CA LEU A 93 15.35 12.30 -2.65
C LEU A 93 15.61 13.61 -3.38
N LYS A 94 16.88 13.88 -3.68
CA LYS A 94 17.25 15.05 -4.51
C LYS A 94 16.93 14.74 -5.96
N VAL A 95 16.02 15.51 -6.56
CA VAL A 95 15.76 15.41 -7.99
C VAL A 95 16.56 16.52 -8.67
N SER A 96 17.61 16.16 -9.40
CA SER A 96 18.48 17.14 -10.08
C SER A 96 17.70 18.11 -10.99
N MET A 97 16.57 17.65 -11.55
CA MET A 97 15.70 18.45 -12.42
C MET A 97 14.81 19.48 -11.68
N TYR A 98 14.45 19.23 -10.42
CA TYR A 98 13.46 20.05 -9.69
C TYR A 98 14.06 20.78 -8.47
N GLY A 99 15.26 20.43 -8.01
CA GLY A 99 15.87 20.97 -6.80
C GLY A 99 15.33 20.32 -5.51
N GLU A 100 15.62 20.93 -4.36
CA GLU A 100 15.04 20.51 -3.08
C GLU A 100 13.59 21.01 -3.02
N VAL A 101 12.65 20.15 -3.44
CA VAL A 101 11.22 20.45 -3.45
C VAL A 101 10.51 19.52 -2.45
N PRO A 102 10.43 19.90 -1.16
CA PRO A 102 9.89 19.03 -0.11
C PRO A 102 8.43 18.59 -0.37
N TRP A 103 7.67 19.39 -1.11
CA TRP A 103 6.26 19.09 -1.40
C TRP A 103 6.07 18.02 -2.49
N LEU A 104 7.09 17.70 -3.29
CA LEU A 104 6.99 16.81 -4.45
C LEU A 104 6.57 15.38 -4.07
N LEU A 105 7.12 14.85 -2.96
CA LEU A 105 6.72 13.55 -2.41
C LEU A 105 5.58 13.69 -1.40
N THR A 106 5.55 14.80 -0.65
CA THR A 106 4.58 15.02 0.42
C THR A 106 3.15 15.13 -0.10
N ALA A 107 2.93 15.88 -1.20
CA ALA A 107 1.60 16.08 -1.78
C ALA A 107 0.92 14.77 -2.25
N PRO A 108 1.55 13.94 -3.11
CA PRO A 108 0.94 12.68 -3.52
C PRO A 108 0.86 11.65 -2.37
N SER A 109 1.76 11.72 -1.38
CA SER A 109 1.70 10.87 -0.19
C SER A 109 0.47 11.16 0.67
N ILE A 110 0.22 12.44 0.98
CA ILE A 110 -0.97 12.87 1.73
C ILE A 110 -2.24 12.51 0.96
N ALA A 111 -2.28 12.78 -0.35
CA ALA A 111 -3.43 12.43 -1.19
C ALA A 111 -3.71 10.92 -1.19
N THR A 112 -2.66 10.09 -1.24
CA THR A 112 -2.78 8.63 -1.24
C THR A 112 -3.27 8.11 0.11
N ILE A 113 -2.65 8.54 1.21
CA ILE A 113 -3.03 8.13 2.58
C ILE A 113 -4.45 8.59 2.90
N GLY A 114 -4.75 9.88 2.67
CA GLY A 114 -6.08 10.44 2.91
C GLY A 114 -7.16 9.68 2.14
N ARG A 115 -6.91 9.40 0.85
CA ARG A 115 -7.83 8.59 0.04
C ARG A 115 -8.02 7.18 0.61
N GLU A 116 -6.97 6.50 1.05
CA GLU A 116 -7.10 5.15 1.63
C GLU A 116 -7.96 5.15 2.89
N ILE A 117 -7.77 6.15 3.76
CA ILE A 117 -8.58 6.33 4.97
C ILE A 117 -10.05 6.59 4.59
N THR A 118 -10.31 7.56 3.71
CA THR A 118 -11.67 7.87 3.22
C THR A 118 -12.35 6.64 2.64
N MET A 119 -11.66 5.89 1.78
CA MET A 119 -12.21 4.71 1.13
C MET A 119 -12.49 3.58 2.11
N SER A 120 -11.71 3.46 3.18
CA SER A 120 -11.95 2.51 4.26
C SER A 120 -13.24 2.84 5.00
N ALA A 121 -13.38 4.09 5.43
CA ALA A 121 -14.58 4.57 6.14
C ALA A 121 -15.84 4.47 5.27
N VAL A 122 -15.74 4.85 3.98
CA VAL A 122 -16.85 4.74 3.02
C VAL A 122 -17.29 3.30 2.83
N ARG A 123 -16.34 2.35 2.75
CA ARG A 123 -16.67 0.93 2.58
C ARG A 123 -17.32 0.33 3.82
N GLU A 124 -16.83 0.69 5.00
CA GLU A 124 -17.40 0.26 6.27
C GLU A 124 -18.83 0.79 6.43
N TRP A 125 -19.03 2.09 6.21
CA TRP A 125 -20.37 2.70 6.19
C TRP A 125 -21.26 2.06 5.12
N ALA A 126 -20.77 1.85 3.89
CA ALA A 126 -21.54 1.21 2.84
C ALA A 126 -21.97 -0.23 3.20
N ALA A 127 -21.18 -0.94 4.01
CA ALA A 127 -21.50 -2.28 4.49
C ALA A 127 -22.61 -2.30 5.55
N SER A 128 -22.83 -1.21 6.28
CA SER A 128 -23.97 -1.07 7.20
C SER A 128 -25.26 -0.60 6.50
N GLN A 129 -25.20 -0.22 5.22
CA GLN A 129 -26.34 0.27 4.45
C GLN A 129 -26.96 -0.83 3.55
N ASN A 130 -28.00 -0.47 2.80
CA ASN A 130 -28.64 -1.35 1.81
C ASN A 130 -27.65 -1.85 0.75
N GLY A 131 -27.87 -3.07 0.23
CA GLY A 131 -26.96 -3.74 -0.73
C GLY A 131 -26.64 -2.95 -2.00
N LYS A 132 -27.49 -2.01 -2.43
CA LYS A 132 -27.22 -1.13 -3.58
C LYS A 132 -26.04 -0.19 -3.35
N ILE A 133 -25.85 0.32 -2.12
CA ILE A 133 -24.71 1.19 -1.78
C ILE A 133 -23.43 0.35 -1.70
N LEU A 134 -23.51 -0.88 -1.21
CA LEU A 134 -22.39 -1.82 -1.22
C LEU A 134 -21.89 -2.11 -2.65
N GLU A 135 -22.82 -2.38 -3.58
CA GLU A 135 -22.50 -2.57 -5.00
C GLU A 135 -21.88 -1.33 -5.66
N ALA A 136 -22.31 -0.13 -5.25
CA ALA A 136 -21.75 1.12 -5.75
C ALA A 136 -20.25 1.26 -5.45
N VAL A 137 -19.79 0.68 -4.33
CA VAL A 137 -18.39 0.71 -3.87
C VAL A 137 -17.62 -0.56 -4.27
N ALA A 138 -18.25 -1.47 -5.02
CA ALA A 138 -17.61 -2.69 -5.52
C ALA A 138 -16.38 -2.38 -6.38
N VAL A 139 -15.36 -3.22 -6.26
CA VAL A 139 -14.01 -2.99 -6.80
C VAL A 139 -14.04 -2.74 -8.30
N ASN A 140 -13.74 -1.50 -8.69
CA ASN A 140 -13.55 -1.14 -10.08
C ASN A 140 -12.12 -1.48 -10.54
N SER A 141 -11.93 -1.80 -11.84
CA SER A 141 -10.63 -2.15 -12.44
C SER A 141 -9.54 -1.11 -12.19
N LEU A 142 -9.94 0.17 -12.08
CA LEU A 142 -9.07 1.30 -11.71
C LEU A 142 -8.31 1.08 -10.39
N GLY A 143 -8.90 0.36 -9.43
CA GLY A 143 -8.26 0.05 -8.15
C GLY A 143 -7.05 -0.88 -8.30
N LYS A 144 -7.07 -1.80 -9.27
CA LYS A 144 -5.97 -2.74 -9.53
C LYS A 144 -4.76 -2.04 -10.15
N TRP A 145 -5.01 -1.15 -11.10
CA TRP A 145 -3.95 -0.36 -11.73
C TRP A 145 -3.30 0.60 -10.76
N LYS A 146 -4.10 1.22 -9.88
CA LYS A 146 -3.60 2.07 -8.80
C LYS A 146 -2.62 1.34 -7.88
N THR A 147 -2.98 0.16 -7.38
CA THR A 147 -2.11 -0.57 -6.45
C THR A 147 -0.81 -1.02 -7.15
N ALA A 148 -0.90 -1.51 -8.39
CA ALA A 148 0.27 -1.89 -9.17
C ALA A 148 1.24 -0.70 -9.38
N THR A 149 0.73 0.46 -9.83
CA THR A 149 1.58 1.64 -10.04
C THR A 149 2.16 2.15 -8.74
N GLN A 150 1.41 2.09 -7.64
CA GLN A 150 1.88 2.49 -6.31
C GLN A 150 3.03 1.61 -5.81
N MET A 151 2.88 0.29 -5.88
CA MET A 151 3.90 -0.63 -5.37
C MET A 151 5.19 -0.54 -6.19
N ILE A 152 5.09 -0.34 -7.51
CA ILE A 152 6.24 -0.08 -8.37
C ILE A 152 6.89 1.26 -8.01
N ALA A 153 6.10 2.33 -7.87
CA ALA A 153 6.60 3.65 -7.49
C ALA A 153 7.40 3.60 -6.18
N LEU A 154 6.84 2.98 -5.14
CA LEU A 154 7.49 2.85 -3.84
C LEU A 154 8.78 2.03 -3.94
N THR A 155 8.75 0.90 -4.64
CA THR A 155 9.96 0.06 -4.82
C THR A 155 11.07 0.84 -5.50
N VAL A 156 10.76 1.55 -6.59
CA VAL A 156 11.72 2.37 -7.35
C VAL A 156 12.27 3.50 -6.47
N LEU A 157 11.41 4.19 -5.72
CA LEU A 157 11.82 5.30 -4.85
C LEU A 157 12.71 4.85 -3.68
N ILE A 158 12.43 3.70 -3.06
CA ILE A 158 13.30 3.15 -2.02
C ILE A 158 14.65 2.74 -2.64
N ALA A 159 14.64 2.02 -3.77
CA ALA A 159 15.85 1.58 -4.44
C ALA A 159 16.73 2.75 -4.88
N ALA A 160 16.12 3.81 -5.40
CA ALA A 160 16.81 5.02 -5.84
C ALA A 160 17.49 5.79 -4.70
N ARG A 161 17.28 5.43 -3.43
CA ARG A 161 18.08 5.99 -2.31
C ARG A 161 19.54 5.59 -2.37
N ASP A 162 19.88 4.52 -3.08
CA ASP A 162 21.26 4.18 -3.36
C ASP A 162 21.75 5.05 -4.52
N THR A 163 22.45 6.13 -4.16
CA THR A 163 22.99 7.11 -5.11
C THR A 163 24.09 6.53 -5.99
N SER A 164 24.59 5.32 -5.72
CA SER A 164 25.57 4.64 -6.56
C SER A 164 24.98 3.98 -7.80
N LEU A 165 23.64 3.90 -7.89
CA LEU A 165 22.95 3.32 -9.04
C LEU A 165 23.12 4.20 -10.29
N ALA A 166 23.58 3.59 -11.38
CA ALA A 166 23.62 4.22 -12.69
C ALA A 166 22.21 4.66 -13.11
N GLY A 167 22.04 5.94 -13.47
CA GLY A 167 20.74 6.49 -13.85
C GLY A 167 19.85 6.91 -12.68
N TYR A 168 20.42 7.15 -11.49
CA TYR A 168 19.74 7.68 -10.29
C TYR A 168 18.66 8.73 -10.62
N ASP A 169 18.98 9.78 -11.38
CA ASP A 169 18.04 10.87 -11.68
C ASP A 169 16.80 10.37 -12.45
N VAL A 170 16.99 9.46 -13.40
CA VAL A 170 15.90 8.85 -14.19
C VAL A 170 15.05 7.94 -13.30
N LEU A 171 15.69 7.18 -12.41
CA LEU A 171 15.01 6.30 -11.46
C LEU A 171 14.12 7.11 -10.52
N VAL A 172 14.66 8.17 -9.90
CA VAL A 172 13.88 9.03 -9.00
C VAL A 172 12.74 9.71 -9.78
N ALA A 173 13.00 10.28 -10.95
CA ALA A 173 11.97 10.94 -11.76
C ALA A 173 10.84 9.98 -12.14
N SER A 174 11.18 8.75 -12.57
CA SER A 174 10.18 7.73 -12.89
C SER A 174 9.36 7.28 -11.67
N GLY A 175 10.00 7.11 -10.51
CA GLY A 175 9.34 6.78 -9.25
C GLY A 175 8.36 7.87 -8.81
N VAL A 176 8.77 9.14 -8.89
CA VAL A 176 7.90 10.29 -8.60
C VAL A 176 6.73 10.33 -9.57
N LEU A 177 6.99 10.20 -10.88
CA LEU A 177 5.94 10.21 -11.90
C LEU A 177 4.90 9.10 -11.65
N LEU A 178 5.36 7.87 -11.37
CA LEU A 178 4.47 6.76 -11.06
C LEU A 178 3.66 7.01 -9.78
N LEU A 179 4.25 7.64 -8.77
CA LEU A 179 3.56 8.01 -7.54
C LEU A 179 2.44 9.03 -7.81
N TYR A 180 2.69 10.03 -8.65
CA TYR A 180 1.67 10.99 -9.08
C TYR A 180 0.56 10.33 -9.90
N ILE A 181 0.90 9.43 -10.82
CA ILE A 181 -0.07 8.64 -11.58
C ILE A 181 -0.94 7.81 -10.62
N SER A 182 -0.34 7.14 -9.65
CA SER A 182 -1.04 6.38 -8.63
C SER A 182 -1.99 7.26 -7.80
N ALA A 183 -1.51 8.42 -7.32
CA ALA A 183 -2.32 9.37 -6.58
C ALA A 183 -3.51 9.88 -7.42
N GLY A 184 -3.27 10.22 -8.69
CA GLY A 184 -4.31 10.62 -9.64
C GLY A 184 -5.37 9.54 -9.84
N LEU A 185 -4.96 8.29 -10.11
CA LEU A 185 -5.86 7.15 -10.23
C LEU A 185 -6.65 6.90 -8.93
N SER A 186 -6.01 7.09 -7.78
CA SER A 186 -6.62 6.94 -6.45
C SER A 186 -7.78 7.92 -6.25
N LEU A 187 -7.54 9.19 -6.53
CA LEU A 187 -8.50 10.27 -6.39
C LEU A 187 -9.63 10.14 -7.41
N TRP A 188 -9.29 9.85 -8.68
CA TRP A 188 -10.28 9.60 -9.72
C TRP A 188 -11.22 8.46 -9.33
N SER A 189 -10.65 7.37 -8.84
CA SER A 189 -11.41 6.23 -8.32
C SER A 189 -12.35 6.65 -7.19
N LEU A 190 -11.89 7.46 -6.22
CA LEU A 190 -12.73 7.98 -5.12
C LEU A 190 -13.90 8.80 -5.66
N VAL A 191 -13.66 9.72 -6.60
CA VAL A 191 -14.72 10.54 -7.22
C VAL A 191 -15.77 9.67 -7.90
N VAL A 192 -15.36 8.62 -8.62
CA VAL A 192 -16.29 7.67 -9.26
C VAL A 192 -17.18 6.98 -8.22
N TYR A 193 -16.61 6.53 -7.10
CA TYR A 193 -17.38 5.91 -6.04
C TYR A 193 -18.36 6.87 -5.37
N MET A 194 -17.91 8.08 -5.03
CA MET A 194 -18.77 9.11 -4.43
C MET A 194 -19.95 9.48 -5.35
N ARG A 195 -19.70 9.63 -6.66
CA ARG A 195 -20.76 9.90 -7.65
C ARG A 195 -21.80 8.78 -7.71
N LYS A 196 -21.39 7.52 -7.60
CA LYS A 196 -22.33 6.39 -7.59
C LYS A 196 -23.18 6.38 -6.32
N ILE A 197 -22.58 6.60 -5.16
CA ILE A 197 -23.31 6.68 -3.88
C ILE A 197 -24.34 7.82 -3.93
N TRP A 198 -23.94 9.00 -4.41
CA TRP A 198 -24.81 10.17 -4.50
C TRP A 198 -26.05 9.92 -5.36
N ARG A 199 -25.92 9.19 -6.48
CA ARG A 199 -27.04 8.81 -7.36
C ARG A 199 -28.01 7.79 -6.76
N ILE A 200 -27.60 7.08 -5.71
CA ILE A 200 -28.45 6.08 -5.04
C ILE A 200 -29.20 6.72 -3.87
N LEU A 201 -28.62 7.77 -3.27
CA LEU A 201 -29.23 8.50 -2.16
C LEU A 201 -30.28 9.53 -2.61
N LEU A 202 -30.15 10.06 -3.83
CA LEU A 202 -31.16 10.91 -4.48
C LEU A 202 -32.19 10.05 -5.23
#